data_AF-A0A961X7Y5-F1
#
_entry.id   AF-A0A961X7Y5-F1
#
_cell.length_a   1.000
_cell.length_b   1.000
_cell.length_c   1.000
_cell.angle_alpha   90.00
_cell.angle_beta   90.00
_cell.angle_gamma   90.00
#
_symmetry.space_group_name_H-M   'P 1'
#
loop_
_entity.id
_entity.type
_entity.pdbx_description
1 polymer ?
#
loop_
_entity_poly.entity_id
_entity_poly.type
_entity_poly.pdbx_seq_one_letter_code
_entity_poly.pdbx_strand_id
1 'polypeptide(L)' 'GTGSTIITSQLPLSTWHEVIGEPTFADAILDRIVHNAYRLELNGQSLRKTKTNGDGNAEN' A
#
# COMPACT_ATOMS: atom_id res chain seq x y z
N GLY A 1 11.26 9.54 -19.59
CA GLY A 1 9.81 9.59 -19.31
C GLY A 1 9.58 10.57 -18.18
N THR A 2 8.65 11.50 -18.34
CA THR A 2 8.39 12.62 -17.43
C THR A 2 7.02 12.47 -16.78
N GLY A 3 6.81 11.37 -16.04
CA GLY A 3 5.54 11.08 -15.38
C GLY A 3 5.75 10.49 -13.99
N SER A 4 4.92 10.90 -13.05
CA SER A 4 4.88 10.33 -11.69
C SER A 4 4.11 9.02 -11.70
N THR A 5 4.51 8.07 -10.86
CA THR A 5 3.82 6.79 -10.68
C THR A 5 3.40 6.65 -9.22
N ILE A 6 2.14 6.29 -8.98
CA ILE A 6 1.61 5.97 -7.65
C ILE A 6 1.37 4.47 -7.58
N ILE A 7 1.85 3.86 -6.50
CA ILE A 7 1.67 2.43 -6.22
C ILE A 7 1.04 2.30 -4.84
N THR A 8 0.05 1.42 -4.74
CA THR A 8 -0.65 1.11 -3.50
C THR A 8 -0.48 -0.37 -3.19
N SER A 9 -0.20 -0.69 -1.93
CA SER A 9 -0.08 -2.07 -1.47
C SER A 9 -0.72 -2.22 -0.11
N GLN A 10 -1.29 -3.40 0.12
CA GLN A 10 -1.81 -3.82 1.43
C GLN A 10 -0.72 -4.48 2.29
N LEU A 11 0.46 -4.72 1.71
CA LEU A 11 1.58 -5.37 2.37
C LEU A 11 2.67 -4.34 2.72
N PRO A 12 3.23 -4.39 3.94
CA PRO A 12 4.37 -3.56 4.31
C PRO A 12 5.53 -3.77 3.34
N LEU A 13 6.29 -2.70 3.05
CA LEU A 13 7.40 -2.76 2.09
C LEU A 13 8.45 -3.84 2.45
N SER A 14 8.69 -4.06 3.74
CA SER A 14 9.65 -5.05 4.23
C SER A 14 9.34 -6.48 3.78
N THR A 15 8.07 -6.80 3.49
CA THR A 15 7.67 -8.15 3.06
C THR A 15 7.76 -8.33 1.55
N TRP A 16 8.07 -7.28 0.78
CA TRP A 16 8.02 -7.36 -0.68
C TRP A 16 9.13 -8.25 -1.23
N HIS A 17 10.31 -8.24 -0.63
CA HIS A 17 11.42 -9.10 -1.04
C HIS A 17 11.03 -10.57 -0.96
N GLU A 18 10.41 -10.97 0.15
CA GLU A 18 9.89 -12.32 0.37
C GLU A 18 8.73 -12.67 -0.59
N VAL A 19 7.78 -11.75 -0.79
CA VAL A 19 6.60 -11.99 -1.64
C VAL A 19 6.97 -12.14 -3.11
N ILE A 20 7.99 -11.43 -3.57
CA ILE A 20 8.51 -11.57 -4.95
C ILE A 20 9.21 -12.93 -5.09
N GLY A 21 9.87 -13.42 -4.04
CA GLY A 21 10.42 -14.77 -3.94
C GLY A 21 11.71 -15.02 -4.73
N GLU A 22 12.02 -14.19 -5.73
CA GLU A 22 13.28 -14.24 -6.46
C GLU A 22 14.13 -12.99 -6.11
N PRO A 23 15.32 -13.18 -5.48
CA PRO A 23 16.13 -12.07 -5.00
C PRO A 23 16.55 -11.06 -6.07
N THR A 24 16.91 -11.52 -7.28
CA THR A 24 17.41 -10.65 -8.35
C THR A 24 16.34 -9.69 -8.83
N PHE A 25 15.11 -10.17 -9.02
CA PHE A 25 13.96 -9.38 -9.39
C PHE A 25 13.49 -8.50 -8.25
N ALA A 26 13.50 -9.01 -7.02
CA ALA A 26 13.17 -8.20 -5.86
C ALA A 26 14.07 -6.98 -5.77
N ASP A 27 15.38 -7.17 -5.86
CA ASP A 27 16.35 -6.07 -5.81
C ASP A 27 16.15 -5.09 -6.97
N ALA A 28 16.04 -5.59 -8.21
CA ALA A 28 15.88 -4.73 -9.38
C ALA A 28 14.57 -3.91 -9.38
N ILE A 29 13.47 -4.51 -8.88
CA ILE A 29 12.17 -3.83 -8.78
C ILE A 29 12.21 -2.79 -7.67
N LEU A 30 12.71 -3.15 -6.49
CA LEU A 30 12.79 -2.25 -5.35
C LEU A 30 13.72 -1.07 -5.65
N ASP A 31 14.84 -1.29 -6.34
CA ASP A 31 15.76 -0.22 -6.69
C ASP A 31 15.13 0.78 -7.69
N ARG A 32 14.29 0.30 -8.62
CA ARG A 32 13.57 1.17 -9.55
C ARG A 32 12.43 1.95 -8.89
N ILE A 33 11.70 1.32 -7.97
CA ILE A 33 10.45 1.86 -7.46
C ILE A 33 10.63 2.60 -6.14
N VAL A 34 11.42 2.05 -5.22
CA VAL A 34 11.50 2.49 -3.83
C VAL A 34 12.58 3.55 -3.63
N HIS A 35 13.69 3.44 -4.38
CA HIS A 35 14.89 4.26 -4.17
C HIS A 35 14.59 5.78 -4.11
N ASN A 36 13.60 6.24 -4.89
CA ASN A 36 13.16 7.63 -4.92
C ASN A 36 11.68 7.83 -4.55
N ALA A 37 11.05 6.86 -3.87
CA ALA A 37 9.63 6.94 -3.52
C ALA A 37 9.38 7.70 -2.22
N TYR A 38 8.34 8.54 -2.25
CA TYR A 38 7.69 9.00 -1.03
C TYR A 38 6.80 7.89 -0.47
N ARG A 39 7.05 7.50 0.77
CA ARG A 39 6.29 6.44 1.45
C ARG A 39 5.21 7.05 2.33
N LEU A 40 3.97 6.62 2.10
CA LEU A 40 2.80 7.01 2.88
C LEU A 40 2.17 5.76 3.48
N GLU A 41 2.34 5.57 4.78
CA GLU A 41 1.72 4.46 5.50
C GLU A 41 0.30 4.83 5.89
N LEU A 42 -0.67 4.14 5.29
CA LEU A 42 -2.09 4.35 5.55
C LEU A 42 -2.53 3.45 6.69
N ASN A 43 -3.09 4.07 7.74
CA ASN A 43 -3.61 3.41 8.92
C ASN A 43 -5.10 3.75 9.11
N GLY A 44 -5.84 2.88 9.79
CA GLY A 44 -7.25 3.11 10.15
C GLY A 44 -8.21 2.05 9.62
N GLN A 45 -9.50 2.24 9.93
CA GLN A 45 -10.55 1.31 9.52
C GLN A 45 -10.93 1.47 8.04
N SER A 46 -11.41 0.40 7.42
CA SER A 46 -11.87 0.43 6.03
C SER A 46 -13.04 1.40 5.86
N LEU A 47 -12.83 2.43 5.05
CA LEU A 47 -13.88 3.39 4.68
C LEU A 47 -15.05 2.75 3.91
N ARG A 48 -14.90 1.51 3.42
CA ARG A 48 -16.01 0.76 2.81
C ARG A 48 -17.07 0.38 3.85
N LYS A 49 -16.66 0.03 5.07
CA LYS A 49 -17.58 -0.31 6.18
C LYS A 49 -18.46 0.88 6.55
N THR A 50 -17.91 2.10 6.46
CA THR A 50 -18.63 3.35 6.75
C THR A 50 -19.69 3.68 5.70
N LYS A 51 -19.62 3.11 4.49
CA LYS A 51 -20.60 3.34 3.41
C LYS A 51 -21.66 2.26 3.30
N THR A 52 -21.36 1.03 3.72
CA THR A 52 -22.33 -0.08 3.74
C THR A 52 -23.28 -0.01 4.93
N ASN A 53 -22.87 0.66 6.00
CA ASN A 53 -23.73 1.01 7.12
C ASN A 53 -24.19 2.47 6.95
N GLY A 54 -25.17 2.72 6.08
CA GLY A 54 -25.97 3.93 6.26
C GLY A 54 -26.67 3.81 7.62
N ASP A 55 -26.40 4.73 8.54
CA ASP A 55 -27.05 4.92 9.84
C ASP A 55 -27.41 3.65 10.65
N GLY A 56 -26.68 3.43 11.74
CA GLY A 56 -27.06 2.40 12.71
C GLY A 56 -26.27 2.47 14.01
N ASN A 57 -26.30 3.61 14.71
CA ASN A 57 -26.59 3.64 16.15
C ASN A 57 -26.81 5.08 16.63
N ALA A 58 -28.07 5.46 16.78
CA ALA A 58 -28.46 6.34 17.87
C ALA A 58 -28.41 5.48 19.13
N GLU A 59 -27.47 5.74 20.05
CA GLU A 59 -27.60 5.35 21.46
C GLU A 59 -26.52 6.03 22.33
N ASN A 60 -27.00 7.02 23.10
CA ASN A 60 -26.45 7.69 24.29
C ASN A 60 -25.24 8.62 24.12
#